data_AF-A0A953R905-F1
#
_entry.id   AF-A0A953R905-F1
#
_cell.length_a   1.000
_cell.length_b   1.000
_cell.length_c   1.000
_cell.angle_alpha   90.00
_cell.angle_beta   90.00
_cell.angle_gamma   90.00
#
_symmetry.space_group_name_H-M   'P 1'
#
loop_
_entity.id
_entity.type
_entity.pdbx_description
1 polymer ?
#
loop_
_entity_poly.entity_id
_entity_poly.type
_entity_poly.pdbx_seq_one_letter_code
_entity_poly.pdbx_strand_id
1 'polypeptide(L)'
;MKGWHAVLSALLFFIPAGARAADDGNGAARELARKTAAFAGKGEPVSVAWSNVSSLASSELLQTRGVFEAALREAGGRVSDIAPLAEAHITVSENRSQYLMVEEIRKGEDRQVWISAW
;
A
#
# COMPACT_ATOMS: atom_id res chain seq x y z
N MET A 1 -5.27 -46.83 4.73
CA MET A 1 -5.57 -45.38 4.76
C MET A 1 -4.36 -44.63 5.31
N LYS A 2 -3.37 -44.25 4.48
CA LYS A 2 -2.10 -43.67 4.97
C LYS A 2 -1.40 -42.69 4.01
N GLY A 3 -2.10 -42.26 2.94
CA GLY A 3 -1.63 -41.22 2.01
C GLY A 3 -2.36 -39.88 2.16
N TRP A 4 -3.50 -39.87 2.85
CA TRP A 4 -4.37 -38.69 2.94
C TRP A 4 -3.77 -37.56 3.79
N HIS A 5 -3.03 -37.92 4.85
CA HIS A 5 -2.37 -36.94 5.72
C HIS A 5 -1.23 -36.21 5.01
N ALA A 6 -0.49 -36.87 4.12
CA ALA A 6 0.61 -36.25 3.38
C ALA A 6 0.10 -35.22 2.35
N VAL A 7 -1.03 -35.52 1.70
CA VAL A 7 -1.68 -34.59 0.75
C VAL A 7 -2.23 -33.36 1.48
N LEU A 8 -2.85 -33.55 2.66
CA LEU A 8 -3.31 -32.44 3.52
C LEU A 8 -2.16 -31.53 3.98
N SER A 9 -1.00 -32.09 4.32
CA SER A 9 0.17 -31.30 4.72
C SER A 9 0.75 -30.47 3.56
N ALA A 10 0.72 -30.98 2.33
CA ALA A 10 1.22 -30.26 1.17
C ALA A 10 0.32 -29.07 0.78
N LEU A 11 -1.00 -29.18 0.99
CA LEU A 11 -1.97 -28.11 0.72
C LEU A 11 -1.78 -26.86 1.59
N LEU A 12 -1.22 -27.01 2.81
CA LEU A 12 -0.96 -25.87 3.70
C LEU A 12 0.13 -24.94 3.18
N PHE A 13 1.04 -25.43 2.33
CA PHE A 13 2.09 -24.60 1.70
C PHE A 13 1.62 -23.83 0.47
N PHE A 14 0.41 -24.14 -0.03
CA PHE A 14 -0.20 -23.45 -1.17
C PHE A 14 -1.25 -22.42 -0.75
N ILE A 15 -1.41 -22.16 0.55
CA ILE A 15 -2.20 -21.03 1.00
C ILE A 15 -1.36 -19.78 0.70
N PRO A 16 -1.74 -18.94 -0.28
CA PRO A 16 -1.08 -17.65 -0.46
C PRO A 16 -1.19 -16.94 0.89
N ALA A 17 -0.06 -16.50 1.45
CA ALA A 17 -0.06 -15.71 2.67
C ALA A 17 -1.09 -14.59 2.46
N GLY A 18 -2.22 -14.71 3.16
CA GLY A 18 -3.39 -13.89 2.87
C GLY A 18 -2.96 -12.44 2.85
N ALA A 19 -3.41 -11.70 1.85
CA ALA A 19 -3.42 -10.25 1.92
C ALA A 19 -4.18 -9.90 3.20
N ARG A 20 -3.44 -9.73 4.30
CA ARG A 20 -4.00 -9.35 5.59
C ARG A 20 -4.56 -7.97 5.34
N ALA A 21 -5.87 -7.81 5.54
CA ALA A 21 -6.42 -6.47 5.70
C ALA A 21 -5.58 -5.79 6.78
N ALA A 22 -5.21 -4.54 6.54
CA ALA A 22 -4.61 -3.73 7.58
C ALA A 22 -5.63 -3.60 8.73
N ASP A 23 -5.13 -3.54 9.97
CA ASP A 23 -6.02 -3.43 11.13
C ASP A 23 -6.84 -2.12 11.11
N ASP A 24 -6.31 -1.09 10.45
CA ASP A 24 -6.98 0.20 10.18
C ASP A 24 -6.34 0.91 8.96
N GLY A 25 -6.92 2.04 8.54
CA GLY A 25 -6.40 2.86 7.44
C GLY A 25 -4.98 3.36 7.66
N ASN A 26 -4.56 3.56 8.91
CA ASN A 26 -3.18 3.95 9.23
C ASN A 26 -2.21 2.79 9.01
N GLY A 27 -2.62 1.55 9.28
CA GLY A 27 -1.89 0.33 8.93
C GLY A 27 -1.69 0.22 7.42
N ALA A 28 -2.75 0.44 6.65
CA ALA A 28 -2.71 0.43 5.18
C ALA A 28 -1.74 1.49 4.65
N ALA A 29 -1.80 2.71 5.18
CA ALA A 29 -0.89 3.80 4.83
C ALA A 29 0.58 3.46 5.13
N ARG A 30 0.88 2.87 6.29
CA ARG A 30 2.25 2.47 6.64
C ARG A 30 2.77 1.36 5.75
N GLU A 31 1.92 0.41 5.38
CA GLU A 31 2.30 -0.68 4.48
C GLU A 31 2.65 -0.14 3.09
N LEU A 32 1.77 0.69 2.52
CA LEU A 32 2.01 1.31 1.21
C LEU A 32 3.26 2.17 1.24
N ALA A 33 3.44 3.04 2.24
CA ALA A 33 4.63 3.88 2.35
C ALA A 33 5.96 3.10 2.34
N ARG A 34 6.00 1.92 2.96
CA ARG A 34 7.20 1.05 2.92
C ARG A 34 7.43 0.48 1.52
N LYS A 35 6.36 0.09 0.82
CA LYS A 35 6.42 -0.40 -0.56
C LYS A 35 6.85 0.71 -1.52
N THR A 36 6.28 1.91 -1.38
CA THR A 36 6.69 3.12 -2.11
C THR A 36 8.19 3.39 -1.94
N ALA A 37 8.70 3.41 -0.69
CA ALA A 37 10.12 3.63 -0.43
C ALA A 37 11.02 2.56 -1.06
N ALA A 38 10.62 1.29 -0.95
CA ALA A 38 11.37 0.17 -1.51
C ALA A 38 11.46 0.25 -3.05
N PHE A 39 10.38 0.67 -3.71
CA PHE A 39 10.34 0.85 -5.17
C PHE A 39 11.06 2.11 -5.64
N ALA A 40 10.82 3.25 -4.98
CA ALA A 40 11.41 4.53 -5.36
C ALA A 40 12.93 4.53 -5.17
N GLY A 41 13.42 3.86 -4.12
CA GLY A 41 14.82 3.87 -3.72
C GLY A 41 15.07 4.85 -2.56
N LYS A 42 16.10 4.56 -1.76
CA LYS A 42 16.39 5.31 -0.55
C LYS A 42 16.85 6.74 -0.87
N GLY A 43 16.19 7.71 -0.25
CA GLY A 43 16.46 9.15 -0.38
C GLY A 43 15.81 9.82 -1.59
N GLU A 44 15.17 9.03 -2.46
CA GLU A 44 14.63 9.54 -3.70
C GLU A 44 13.34 10.34 -3.50
N PRO A 45 13.17 11.47 -4.20
CA PRO A 45 11.94 12.24 -4.19
C PRO A 45 10.81 11.46 -4.87
N VAL A 46 9.70 11.34 -4.15
CA VAL A 46 8.44 10.80 -4.66
C VAL A 46 7.41 11.92 -4.69
N SER A 47 6.81 12.20 -5.85
CA SER A 47 5.59 13.01 -5.91
C SER A 47 4.40 12.12 -5.59
N VAL A 48 3.50 12.58 -4.72
CA VAL A 48 2.37 11.78 -4.23
C VAL A 48 1.07 12.56 -4.36
N ALA A 49 0.21 12.12 -5.27
CA ALA A 49 -1.12 12.69 -5.46
C ALA A 49 -2.19 11.78 -4.85
N TRP A 50 -3.18 12.39 -4.20
CA TRP A 50 -4.24 11.69 -3.47
C TRP A 50 -5.60 11.98 -4.09
N SER A 51 -6.42 10.94 -4.23
CA SER A 51 -7.84 11.08 -4.58
C SER A 51 -8.70 10.23 -3.64
N ASN A 52 -9.89 10.73 -3.31
CA ASN A 52 -10.86 9.99 -2.50
C ASN A 52 -12.16 9.88 -3.29
N VAL A 53 -12.54 8.64 -3.61
CA VAL A 53 -13.79 8.28 -4.30
C VAL A 53 -14.69 7.42 -3.40
N SER A 54 -14.38 7.34 -2.11
CA SER A 54 -15.14 6.63 -1.08
C SER A 54 -15.97 7.58 -0.21
N SER A 55 -16.73 7.01 0.71
CA SER A 55 -17.44 7.75 1.76
C SER A 55 -16.54 8.17 2.94
N LEU A 56 -15.24 7.84 2.92
CA LEU A 56 -14.30 8.15 4.00
C LEU A 56 -14.24 9.66 4.27
N ALA A 57 -14.34 10.04 5.55
CA ALA A 57 -14.34 11.44 5.94
C ALA A 57 -13.02 12.13 5.57
N SER A 58 -13.09 13.39 5.12
CA SER A 58 -11.90 14.16 4.74
C SER A 58 -10.88 14.29 5.87
N SER A 59 -11.32 14.36 7.13
CA SER A 59 -10.43 14.41 8.30
C SER A 59 -9.64 13.11 8.48
N GLU A 60 -10.28 11.97 8.24
CA GLU A 60 -9.67 10.65 8.35
C GLU A 60 -8.70 10.39 7.18
N LEU A 61 -9.05 10.85 5.98
CA LEU A 61 -8.13 10.86 4.83
C LEU A 61 -6.87 11.69 5.11
N LEU A 62 -7.02 12.90 5.66
CA LEU A 62 -5.88 13.77 6.00
C LEU A 62 -4.98 13.14 7.07
N GLN A 63 -5.57 12.51 8.08
CA GLN A 63 -4.82 11.75 9.09
C GLN A 63 -4.02 10.62 8.44
N THR A 64 -4.69 9.81 7.61
CA THR A 64 -4.11 8.66 6.93
C THR A 64 -2.97 9.07 6.00
N ARG A 65 -3.16 10.17 5.25
CA ARG A 65 -2.10 10.79 4.44
C ARG A 65 -0.91 11.22 5.30
N GLY A 66 -1.14 11.88 6.43
CA GLY A 66 -0.07 12.26 7.35
C GLY A 66 0.73 11.05 7.87
N VAL A 67 0.06 9.94 8.16
CA VAL A 67 0.69 8.67 8.55
C VAL A 67 1.52 8.09 7.40
N PHE A 68 0.99 8.08 6.18
CA PHE A 68 1.75 7.65 5.00
C PHE A 68 3.03 8.46 4.83
N GLU A 69 2.94 9.80 4.85
CA GLU A 69 4.09 10.69 4.65
C GLU A 69 5.16 10.50 5.73
N ALA A 70 4.73 10.31 6.99
CA ALA A 70 5.63 10.01 8.10
C ALA A 70 6.33 8.65 7.92
N ALA A 71 5.57 7.60 7.61
CA ALA A 71 6.10 6.26 7.41
C ALA A 71 7.03 6.18 6.18
N LEU A 72 6.75 6.94 5.13
CA LEU A 72 7.60 7.02 3.93
C LEU A 72 8.95 7.62 4.30
N ARG A 73 8.96 8.70 5.09
CA ARG A 73 10.17 9.33 5.61
C ARG A 73 10.96 8.38 6.51
N GLU A 74 10.29 7.65 7.40
CA GLU A 74 10.92 6.64 8.26
C GLU A 74 11.54 5.49 7.44
N ALA A 75 10.90 5.10 6.34
CA ALA A 75 11.43 4.12 5.39
C ALA A 75 12.55 4.67 4.48
N GLY A 76 12.91 5.95 4.63
CA GLY A 76 13.98 6.61 3.90
C GLY A 76 13.57 7.23 2.57
N GLY A 77 12.28 7.28 2.23
CA GLY A 77 11.77 8.08 1.12
C GLY A 77 11.56 9.55 1.51
N ARG A 78 11.27 10.41 0.54
CA ARG A 78 10.81 11.78 0.83
C ARG A 78 9.74 12.20 -0.17
N VAL A 79 8.68 12.85 0.31
CA VAL A 79 7.69 13.46 -0.57
C VAL A 79 8.25 14.77 -1.13
N SER A 80 8.25 14.94 -2.45
CA SER A 80 8.69 16.17 -3.10
C SER A 80 8.19 16.23 -4.54
N ASP A 81 7.61 17.36 -4.91
CA ASP A 81 7.22 17.64 -6.30
C ASP A 81 8.36 18.27 -7.12
N ILE A 82 9.52 18.52 -6.50
CA ILE A 82 10.70 19.08 -7.18
C ILE A 82 11.54 17.94 -7.73
N ALA A 83 11.57 17.82 -9.06
CA ALA A 83 12.30 16.79 -9.79
C ALA A 83 12.06 15.37 -9.23
N PRO A 84 10.81 14.90 -9.16
CA PRO A 84 10.50 13.58 -8.63
C PRO A 84 11.13 12.48 -9.50
N LEU A 85 11.73 11.48 -8.87
CA LEU A 85 12.21 10.28 -9.57
C LEU A 85 11.12 9.21 -9.64
N ALA A 86 10.16 9.24 -8.73
CA ALA A 86 8.97 8.40 -8.77
C ALA A 86 7.69 9.24 -8.57
N GLU A 87 6.62 8.83 -9.23
CA GLU A 87 5.30 9.44 -9.13
C GLU A 87 4.31 8.39 -8.62
N ALA A 88 3.63 8.68 -7.52
CA ALA A 88 2.62 7.82 -6.91
C ALA A 88 1.25 8.50 -6.93
N HIS A 89 0.24 7.78 -7.43
CA HIS A 89 -1.16 8.16 -7.34
C HIS A 89 -1.86 7.21 -6.36
N ILE A 90 -2.33 7.76 -5.24
CA ILE A 90 -3.06 7.00 -4.23
C ILE A 90 -4.55 7.34 -4.32
N THR A 91 -5.37 6.32 -4.53
CA THR A 91 -6.82 6.41 -4.59
C THR A 91 -7.43 5.65 -3.43
N VAL A 92 -8.22 6.34 -2.61
CA VAL A 92 -9.05 5.72 -1.58
C VAL A 92 -10.44 5.48 -2.14
N SER A 93 -10.86 4.22 -2.12
CA SER A 93 -12.15 3.73 -2.60
C SER A 93 -12.78 2.83 -1.53
N GLU A 94 -14.00 2.35 -1.76
CA GLU A 94 -14.66 1.43 -0.85
C GLU A 94 -15.49 0.41 -1.62
N ASN A 95 -15.74 -0.72 -0.97
CA ASN A 95 -16.79 -1.64 -1.37
C ASN A 95 -17.79 -1.80 -0.22
N ARG A 96 -18.72 -2.77 -0.31
CA ARG A 96 -19.75 -2.99 0.71
C ARG A 96 -19.24 -3.37 2.10
N SER A 97 -17.96 -3.70 2.24
CA SER A 97 -17.41 -4.34 3.43
C SER A 97 -16.12 -3.71 3.94
N GLN A 98 -15.39 -2.94 3.13
CA GLN A 98 -14.07 -2.41 3.47
C GLN A 98 -13.73 -1.17 2.64
N TYR A 99 -12.82 -0.37 3.15
CA TYR A 99 -12.11 0.65 2.39
C TYR A 99 -10.92 0.02 1.66
N LEU A 100 -10.55 0.58 0.52
CA LEU A 100 -9.40 0.16 -0.26
C LEU A 100 -8.54 1.36 -0.60
N MET A 101 -7.25 1.27 -0.31
CA MET A 101 -6.23 2.20 -0.78
C MET A 101 -5.43 1.55 -1.90
N VAL A 102 -5.54 2.13 -3.08
CA VAL A 102 -4.84 1.68 -4.28
C VAL A 102 -3.75 2.69 -4.60
N GLU A 103 -2.51 2.24 -4.63
CA GLU A 103 -1.37 3.04 -5.08
C GLU A 103 -0.92 2.57 -6.46
N GLU A 104 -0.80 3.51 -7.37
CA GLU A 104 -0.13 3.32 -8.65
C GLU A 104 1.14 4.15 -8.66
N ILE A 105 2.30 3.50 -8.67
CA ILE A 105 3.60 4.15 -8.68
C ILE A 105 4.33 3.91 -9.99
N ARG A 106 5.03 4.94 -10.48
CA ARG A 106 5.86 4.90 -11.70
C ARG A 106 7.23 5.48 -11.42
N LYS A 107 8.27 4.86 -12.00
CA LYS A 107 9.66 5.34 -12.00
C LYS A 107 10.28 5.04 -13.35
N GLY A 108 10.47 6.07 -14.18
CA GLY A 108 10.87 5.87 -15.58
C GLY A 108 9.81 5.06 -16.35
N GLU A 109 10.20 3.89 -16.85
CA GLU A 109 9.32 2.94 -17.54
C GLU A 109 8.70 1.89 -16.58
N ASP A 110 9.24 1.77 -15.37
CA ASP A 110 8.74 0.81 -14.39
C ASP A 110 7.44 1.31 -13.77
N ARG A 111 6.46 0.42 -13.64
CA ARG A 111 5.17 0.69 -13.00
C ARG A 111 4.79 -0.44 -12.06
N GLN A 112 4.29 -0.09 -10.88
CA GLN A 112 3.77 -1.03 -9.91
C GLN A 112 2.44 -0.54 -9.36
N VAL A 113 1.56 -1.50 -9.05
CA VAL A 113 0.30 -1.24 -8.35
C VAL A 113 0.30 -2.02 -7.04
N TRP A 114 -0.12 -1.37 -5.96
CA TRP A 114 -0.37 -2.00 -4.68
C TRP A 114 -1.76 -1.68 -4.19
N ILE A 115 -2.33 -2.62 -3.46
CA ILE A 115 -3.65 -2.50 -2.86
C ILE A 115 -3.52 -2.89 -1.40
N SER A 116 -4.08 -2.07 -0.52
CA SER A 116 -4.29 -2.39 0.88
C SER A 116 -5.76 -2.12 1.22
N ALA A 117 -6.36 -2.99 2.03
CA ALA A 117 -7.75 -2.84 2.45
C ALA A 117 -7.87 -2.91 3.98
N TRP A 118 -8.89 -2.26 4.55
CA TRP A 118 -9.24 -2.29 5.98
C TRP A 118 -10.75 -2.13 6.17
#